data_AF-I6DNY7-F1
#
_entry.id   AF-I6DNY7-F1
#
_cell.length_a   1.000
_cell.length_b   1.000
_cell.length_c   1.000
_cell.angle_alpha   90.00
_cell.angle_beta   90.00
_cell.angle_gamma   90.00
#
_symmetry.space_group_name_H-M   'P 1'
#
loop_
_entity.id
_entity.type
_entity.pdbx_description
1 polymer ?
#
loop_
_entity_poly.entity_id
_entity_poly.type
_entity_poly.pdbx_seq_one_letter_code
_entity_poly.pdbx_strand_id
1 'polypeptide(L)' 'MLCTTANAEEYYFDPIMLETTKSGMQTTDLSRFSKKYAQLPGTYQVDIWLNKSKRQRSTVLTLIYW' A
#
# COMPACT_ATOMS: atom_id res chain seq x y z
N MET A 1 14.95 -17.37 28.93
CA MET A 1 13.95 -16.36 28.54
C MET A 1 14.35 -15.86 27.15
N LEU A 2 13.78 -16.46 26.10
CA LEU A 2 14.09 -16.09 24.71
C LEU A 2 13.27 -14.85 24.37
N CYS A 3 13.93 -13.74 24.09
CA CYS A 3 13.28 -12.51 23.65
C CYS A 3 12.91 -12.69 22.17
N THR A 4 11.66 -13.08 21.89
CA THR A 4 11.13 -13.24 20.53
C THR A 4 10.35 -12.01 20.12
N THR A 5 11.07 -10.94 19.78
CA THR A 5 10.54 -9.91 18.89
C THR A 5 11.52 -9.72 17.76
N ALA A 6 11.51 -10.67 16.81
CA ALA A 6 12.04 -10.41 15.49
C ALA A 6 11.05 -9.45 14.83
N ASN A 7 11.33 -8.14 14.92
CA ASN A 7 10.67 -7.16 14.08
C ASN A 7 11.10 -7.52 12.65
N ALA A 8 10.24 -8.22 11.91
CA ALA A 8 10.50 -8.46 10.50
C ALA A 8 10.60 -7.08 9.84
N GLU A 9 11.80 -6.74 9.37
CA GLU A 9 12.06 -5.48 8.66
C GLU A 9 11.21 -5.37 7.38
N GLU A 10 10.69 -6.51 6.92
CA GLU A 10 9.93 -6.69 5.70
C GLU A 10 8.81 -7.74 5.90
N TYR A 11 7.54 -7.34 5.72
CA TYR A 11 6.38 -8.24 5.88
C TYR A 11 6.20 -9.14 4.64
N TYR A 12 6.00 -10.44 4.85
CA TYR A 12 5.68 -11.38 3.75
C TYR A 12 4.16 -11.48 3.52
N PHE A 13 3.77 -11.44 2.24
CA PHE A 13 2.37 -11.63 1.80
C PHE A 13 2.30 -12.82 0.83
N ASP A 14 1.47 -13.81 1.16
CA ASP A 14 1.25 -14.96 0.30
C ASP A 14 0.34 -14.58 -0.89
N PRO A 15 0.81 -14.69 -2.14
CA PRO A 15 0.02 -14.35 -3.33
C PRO A 15 -1.22 -15.21 -3.52
N ILE A 16 -1.28 -16.42 -2.93
CA ILE A 16 -2.44 -17.31 -3.02
C ILE A 16 -3.65 -16.72 -2.29
N MET A 17 -3.42 -15.84 -1.31
CA MET A 17 -4.50 -15.16 -0.58
C MET A 17 -5.18 -14.04 -1.38
N LEU A 18 -4.68 -13.70 -2.57
CA LEU A 18 -5.29 -12.70 -3.44
C LEU A 18 -6.27 -13.33 -4.45
N GLU A 19 -7.46 -12.74 -4.55
CA GLU A 19 -8.46 -13.04 -5.59
C GLU A 19 -8.04 -12.45 -6.95
N THR A 20 -7.09 -13.14 -7.61
CA THR A 20 -6.53 -12.74 -8.91
C THR A 20 -7.23 -13.39 -10.10
N THR A 21 -7.85 -14.56 -9.91
CA THR A 21 -8.40 -15.39 -11.00
C THR A 21 -9.79 -14.96 -11.48
N LYS A 22 -10.61 -14.34 -10.63
CA LYS A 22 -11.99 -13.93 -10.97
C LYS A 22 -12.14 -12.43 -11.27
N SER A 23 -11.16 -11.61 -10.90
CA SER A 23 -11.30 -10.15 -10.90
C SER A 23 -10.82 -9.47 -12.19
N GLY A 24 -10.16 -10.21 -13.10
CA GLY A 24 -9.51 -9.62 -14.27
C GLY A 24 -8.37 -8.65 -13.91
N MET A 25 -7.98 -8.58 -12.63
CA MET A 25 -6.89 -7.73 -12.16
C MET A 25 -5.55 -8.37 -12.52
N GLN A 26 -4.61 -7.54 -12.97
CA GLN A 26 -3.23 -7.99 -13.19
C GLN A 26 -2.60 -8.44 -11.87
N THR A 27 -1.76 -9.48 -11.96
CA THR A 27 -0.91 -9.92 -10.86
C THR A 27 -0.11 -8.74 -10.34
N THR A 28 -0.25 -8.45 -9.05
CA THR A 28 0.39 -7.31 -8.39
C THR A 28 1.67 -7.77 -7.71
N ASP A 29 2.72 -6.95 -7.82
CA ASP A 29 3.96 -7.13 -7.07
C ASP A 29 3.73 -6.90 -5.57
N LEU A 30 3.63 -8.00 -4.83
CA LEU A 30 3.33 -7.99 -3.39
C LEU A 30 4.51 -7.55 -2.52
N SER A 31 5.75 -7.62 -3.01
CA SER A 31 6.91 -7.15 -2.24
C SER A 31 6.91 -5.64 -2.08
N ARG A 32 6.02 -4.91 -2.75
CA ARG A 32 5.82 -3.49 -2.47
C ARG A 32 5.15 -3.29 -1.12
N PHE A 33 4.18 -4.12 -0.75
CA PHE A 33 3.44 -3.98 0.52
C PHE A 33 4.24 -4.39 1.75
N SER A 34 5.39 -5.05 1.56
CA SER A 34 6.26 -5.48 2.66
C SER A 34 6.89 -4.30 3.41
N LYS A 35 6.97 -3.12 2.76
CA LYS A 35 7.54 -1.89 3.31
C LYS A 35 6.47 -1.03 4.00
N LYS A 36 6.87 -0.38 5.09
CA LYS A 36 6.00 0.56 5.80
C LYS A 36 5.64 1.75 4.90
N TYR A 37 4.35 2.12 4.91
CA TYR A 37 3.79 3.21 4.08
C TYR A 37 3.83 2.96 2.58
N ALA A 38 4.01 1.71 2.16
CA ALA A 38 3.98 1.38 0.74
C ALA A 38 2.57 1.30 0.18
N GLN A 39 2.46 1.79 -1.05
CA GLN A 39 1.22 1.84 -1.80
C GLN A 39 1.56 1.67 -3.28
N LEU A 40 0.61 1.21 -4.09
CA LEU A 40 0.83 1.08 -5.52
C LEU A 40 0.65 2.44 -6.19
N PRO A 41 1.35 2.71 -7.31
CA PRO A 41 0.96 3.79 -8.18
C PRO A 41 -0.48 3.59 -8.66
N GLY A 42 -1.27 4.65 -8.69
CA GLY A 42 -2.68 4.55 -9.04
C GLY A 42 -3.47 5.79 -8.68
N THR A 43 -4.77 5.72 -8.93
CA THR A 43 -5.70 6.82 -8.68
C THR A 43 -6.42 6.60 -7.37
N TYR A 44 -6.30 7.55 -6.44
CA TYR A 44 -6.83 7.43 -5.08
C TYR A 44 -7.75 8.59 -4.73
N GLN A 45 -8.82 8.30 -3.98
CA GLN A 45 -9.57 9.35 -3.30
C GLN A 45 -8.86 9.77 -2.02
N VAL A 46 -8.54 11.05 -1.91
CA VAL A 46 -7.80 11.62 -0.80
C VAL A 46 -8.47 12.89 -0.29
N ASP A 47 -8.27 13.17 0.99
CA ASP A 47 -8.53 14.50 1.55
C ASP A 47 -7.27 15.35 1.37
N ILE A 48 -7.37 16.48 0.69
CA ILE A 48 -6.27 17.41 0.45
C ILE A 48 -6.21 18.39 1.62
N TRP A 49 -5.07 18.41 2.31
CA TRP A 49 -4.80 19.33 3.42
C TRP A 49 -3.72 20.34 3.01
N LEU A 50 -3.95 21.61 3.32
CA LEU A 50 -2.98 22.69 3.12
C LEU A 50 -2.88 23.51 4.39
N ASN A 51 -1.66 23.66 4.93
CA ASN A 51 -1.39 24.36 6.18
C ASN A 51 -2.22 23.83 7.36
N LYS A 52 -2.32 22.51 7.47
CA LYS A 52 -3.13 21.82 8.51
C LYS A 52 -4.64 22.08 8.43
N SER A 53 -5.14 22.69 7.35
CA SER A 53 -6.58 22.86 7.09
C SER A 53 -7.01 22.01 5.90
N LYS A 54 -8.05 21.20 6.09
CA LYS A 54 -8.67 20.42 5.02
C LYS A 54 -9.28 21.36 3.97
N ARG A 55 -8.95 21.13 2.69
CA ARG A 55 -9.46 21.92 1.57
C ARG A 55 -10.62 21.23 0.88
N GLN A 56 -10.40 20.00 0.44
CA GLN A 56 -11.41 19.23 -0.27
C GLN A 56 -11.10 17.75 -0.26
N ARG A 57 -12.08 16.95 -0.68
CA ARG A 57 -11.90 15.56 -1.06
C ARG A 57 -11.82 15.47 -2.58
N SER A 58 -10.82 14.80 -3.12
CA SER A 58 -10.65 14.68 -4.57
C SER A 58 -9.94 13.37 -4.95
N THR A 59 -10.03 13.03 -6.23
CA THR A 59 -9.37 11.87 -6.82
C THR A 59 -8.06 12.32 -7.46
N VAL A 60 -6.93 11.77 -7.00
CA VAL A 60 -5.59 12.18 -7.43
C VAL A 60 -4.79 10.96 -7.93
N LEU A 61 -4.11 11.12 -9.06
CA LEU A 61 -3.12 10.15 -9.56
C LEU A 61 -1.86 10.26 -8.69
N THR A 62 -1.52 9.17 -8.02
CA THR A 62 -0.32 9.08 -7.19
C THR A 62 0.68 8.20 -7.92
N LEU A 63 1.84 8.76 -8.24
CA LEU A 63 2.99 8.04 -8.77
C LEU A 63 4.01 7.95 -7.64
N ILE A 64 4.17 6.77 -7.04
CA ILE A 64 5.14 6.62 -5.95
C ILE A 64 6.52 6.43 -6.56
N TYR A 65 7.38 7.44 -6.38
CA TYR A 65 8.82 7.32 -6.58
C TYR A 65 9.43 6.93 -5.23
N TRP A 66 10.06 5.76 -5.17
CA TRP A 66 10.93 5.34 -4.08
C TRP A 66 12.37 5.70 -4.43
#